data_AF-A0AAU1WTV8-F1
#
_entry.id   AF-A0AAU1WTV8-F1
#
_cell.length_a   1.000
_cell.length_b   1.000
_cell.length_c   1.000
_cell.angle_alpha   90.00
_cell.angle_beta   90.00
_cell.angle_gamma   90.00
#
_symmetry.space_group_name_H-M   'P 1'
#
loop_
_entity.id
_entity.type
_entity.pdbx_description
1 polymer ?
#
loop_
_entity_poly.entity_id
_entity_poly.type
_entity_poly.pdbx_seq_one_letter_code
_entity_poly.pdbx_strand_id
1 'polypeptide(L)'
;MNLWDLIARADARALAASGLACLDRCLPPAPEGEGPEPLRPLWASCEDGTAWAARLAAARETVAALDTPAAPAGEPGGREAAEPLARIRAVLDAAPETFEAGPLRVWADACSLLSLEIHRDADRPAGVDAADLPDASGAAEGDASPPASLEALELLRIGSAGAEADAGPLVAGELRRQSELLEILAESAGSPGSGAGLRRALDHSTEGRRVLRAVMSRRARHQA
;
A
#
# COMPACT_ATOMS: atom_id res chain seq x y z
N MET A 1 17.72 -4.15 -9.26
CA MET A 1 17.82 -2.88 -8.52
C MET A 1 16.84 -2.99 -7.37
N ASN A 2 17.21 -2.67 -6.14
CA ASN A 2 16.24 -2.81 -5.05
C ASN A 2 15.19 -1.68 -5.11
N LEU A 3 14.07 -1.90 -4.43
CA LEU A 3 12.95 -0.97 -4.40
C LEU A 3 13.34 0.38 -3.77
N TRP A 4 14.17 0.35 -2.71
CA TRP A 4 14.69 1.56 -2.08
C TRP A 4 15.42 2.46 -3.07
N ASP A 5 16.29 1.89 -3.90
CA ASP A 5 17.06 2.61 -4.91
C ASP A 5 16.17 3.13 -6.05
N LEU A 6 15.09 2.40 -6.39
CA LEU A 6 14.09 2.83 -7.36
C LEU A 6 13.29 4.04 -6.85
N ILE A 7 12.88 4.04 -5.58
CA ILE A 7 12.22 5.21 -4.97
C ILE A 7 13.21 6.38 -4.86
N ALA A 8 14.46 6.10 -4.51
CA ALA A 8 15.47 7.12 -4.30
C ALA A 8 15.80 7.97 -5.54
N ARG A 9 15.66 7.40 -6.73
CA ARG A 9 15.97 8.05 -8.01
C ARG A 9 14.74 8.64 -8.71
N ALA A 10 13.54 8.32 -8.22
CA ALA A 10 12.29 8.65 -8.90
C ALA A 10 12.06 10.17 -8.93
N ASP A 11 11.48 10.66 -10.03
CA ASP A 11 11.03 12.04 -10.14
C ASP A 11 9.72 12.28 -9.36
N ALA A 12 9.33 13.54 -9.19
CA ALA A 12 8.11 13.90 -8.45
C ALA A 12 6.85 13.19 -8.97
N ARG A 13 6.73 13.03 -10.29
CA ARG A 13 5.62 12.31 -10.95
C ARG A 13 5.59 10.83 -10.54
N ALA A 14 6.73 10.15 -10.63
CA ALA A 14 6.85 8.74 -10.30
C ALA A 14 6.66 8.49 -8.80
N LEU A 15 7.15 9.40 -7.94
CA LEU A 15 6.94 9.34 -6.49
C LEU A 15 5.46 9.51 -6.13
N ALA A 16 4.78 10.50 -6.70
CA ALA A 16 3.35 10.70 -6.48
C ALA A 16 2.52 9.50 -6.97
N ALA A 17 2.79 9.03 -8.19
CA ALA A 17 2.09 7.90 -8.79
C ALA A 17 2.32 6.58 -8.03
N SER A 18 3.56 6.30 -7.60
CA SER A 18 3.87 5.08 -6.84
C SER A 18 3.25 5.08 -5.44
N GLY A 19 3.25 6.23 -4.76
CA GLY A 19 2.54 6.40 -3.48
C GLY A 19 1.04 6.12 -3.65
N LEU A 20 0.38 6.76 -4.62
CA LEU A 20 -1.02 6.51 -4.91
C LEU A 20 -1.31 5.06 -5.30
N ALA A 21 -0.43 4.43 -6.08
CA ALA A 21 -0.59 3.02 -6.47
C ALA A 21 -0.60 2.08 -5.26
N CYS A 22 0.21 2.36 -4.24
CA CYS A 22 0.24 1.59 -3.01
C CYS A 22 -1.04 1.78 -2.19
N LEU A 23 -1.47 3.03 -1.99
CA LEU A 23 -2.70 3.34 -1.24
C LEU A 23 -3.95 2.80 -1.95
N ASP A 24 -4.06 3.02 -3.25
CA ASP A 24 -5.21 2.62 -4.07
C ASP A 24 -5.38 1.10 -4.12
N ARG A 25 -4.28 0.34 -4.05
CA ARG A 25 -4.32 -1.13 -3.96
C ARG A 25 -4.79 -1.62 -2.60
N CYS A 26 -4.49 -0.88 -1.52
CA CYS A 26 -4.81 -1.26 -0.15
C CYS A 26 -6.16 -0.74 0.34
N LEU A 27 -6.79 0.21 -0.36
CA LEU A 27 -8.09 0.74 0.02
C LEU A 27 -9.20 -0.34 -0.01
N PRO A 28 -10.06 -0.42 1.03
CA PRO A 28 -11.22 -1.27 1.01
C PRO A 28 -12.21 -0.83 -0.09
N PRO A 29 -13.06 -1.73 -0.62
CA PRO A 29 -14.11 -1.34 -1.54
C PRO A 29 -15.06 -0.32 -0.89
N ALA A 30 -15.52 0.65 -1.68
CA ALA A 30 -16.66 1.46 -1.28
C ALA A 30 -17.88 0.55 -1.04
N PRO A 31 -18.72 0.83 -0.03
CA PRO A 31 -19.99 0.13 0.15
C PRO A 31 -20.83 0.30 -1.12
N GLU A 32 -21.39 -0.81 -1.62
CA GLU A 32 -22.29 -0.89 -2.78
C GLU A 32 -21.68 -0.71 -4.19
N GLY A 33 -20.36 -0.55 -4.34
CA GLY A 33 -19.69 -0.71 -5.64
C GLY A 33 -19.99 0.35 -6.71
N GLU A 34 -20.82 1.34 -6.41
CA GLU A 34 -21.20 2.46 -7.30
C GLU A 34 -20.58 3.81 -6.89
N GLY A 35 -19.86 3.86 -5.77
CA GLY A 35 -19.16 5.06 -5.32
C GLY A 35 -17.93 5.41 -6.18
N PRO A 36 -17.56 6.70 -6.25
CA PRO A 36 -16.35 7.11 -6.97
C PRO A 36 -15.10 6.47 -6.36
N GLU A 37 -14.16 6.04 -7.21
CA GLU A 37 -12.85 5.58 -6.76
C GLU A 37 -12.11 6.72 -6.04
N PRO A 38 -11.86 6.63 -4.71
CA PRO A 38 -11.50 7.79 -3.89
C PRO A 38 -10.25 8.55 -4.35
N LEU A 39 -9.27 7.83 -4.92
CA LEU A 39 -8.00 8.40 -5.34
C LEU A 39 -7.95 8.75 -6.83
N ARG A 40 -8.96 8.39 -7.61
CA ARG A 40 -8.95 8.57 -9.07
C ARG A 40 -8.81 10.02 -9.53
N PRO A 41 -9.46 11.01 -8.89
CA PRO A 41 -9.22 12.40 -9.23
C PRO A 41 -7.78 12.84 -8.95
N LEU A 42 -7.15 12.32 -7.90
CA LEU A 42 -5.79 12.68 -7.50
C LEU A 42 -4.73 12.18 -8.50
N TRP A 43 -4.93 10.98 -9.07
CA TRP A 43 -4.09 10.44 -10.14
C TRP A 43 -3.92 11.38 -11.35
N ALA A 44 -4.94 12.19 -11.67
CA ALA A 44 -4.86 13.16 -12.76
C ALA A 44 -3.84 14.28 -12.52
N SER A 45 -3.39 14.46 -11.28
CA SER A 45 -2.39 15.48 -10.90
C SER A 45 -0.96 14.93 -10.93
N CYS A 46 -0.77 13.61 -11.07
CA CYS A 46 0.57 13.03 -10.96
C CYS A 46 1.50 13.48 -12.09
N GLU A 47 0.99 13.76 -13.28
CA GLU A 47 1.81 14.10 -14.45
C GLU A 47 2.72 15.33 -14.18
N ASP A 48 2.15 16.37 -13.61
CA ASP A 48 2.80 17.69 -13.49
C ASP A 48 2.48 18.44 -12.19
N GLY A 49 1.74 17.83 -11.27
CA GLY A 49 1.28 18.45 -10.03
C GLY A 49 0.09 19.38 -10.18
N THR A 50 -0.50 19.52 -11.37
CA THR A 50 -1.63 20.43 -11.61
C THR A 50 -2.80 20.09 -10.69
N ALA A 51 -3.20 21.05 -9.87
CA ALA A 51 -4.26 20.93 -8.86
C ALA A 51 -4.05 19.81 -7.82
N TRP A 52 -2.80 19.39 -7.61
CA TRP A 52 -2.43 18.36 -6.63
C TRP A 52 -3.01 18.62 -5.24
N ALA A 53 -2.74 19.79 -4.64
CA ALA A 53 -3.21 20.12 -3.29
C ALA A 53 -4.74 20.08 -3.16
N ALA A 54 -5.46 20.64 -4.14
CA ALA A 54 -6.93 20.67 -4.14
C ALA A 54 -7.52 19.25 -4.27
N ARG A 55 -6.96 18.42 -5.14
CA ARG A 55 -7.42 17.03 -5.31
C ARG A 55 -7.00 16.13 -4.15
N LEU A 56 -5.89 16.42 -3.49
CA LEU A 56 -5.46 15.73 -2.28
C LEU A 56 -6.43 15.99 -1.13
N ALA A 57 -6.86 17.24 -0.93
CA ALA A 57 -7.89 17.58 0.04
C ALA A 57 -9.21 16.81 -0.23
N ALA A 58 -9.68 16.80 -1.48
CA ALA A 58 -10.89 16.05 -1.86
C ALA A 58 -10.73 14.53 -1.67
N ALA A 59 -9.55 13.98 -1.94
CA ALA A 59 -9.25 12.57 -1.71
C ALA A 59 -9.30 12.22 -0.21
N ARG A 60 -8.75 13.06 0.67
CA ARG A 60 -8.82 12.89 2.14
C ARG A 60 -10.26 12.86 2.62
N GLU A 61 -11.10 13.78 2.17
CA GLU A 61 -12.54 13.81 2.50
C GLU A 61 -13.25 12.54 2.03
N THR A 62 -13.00 12.10 0.81
CA THR A 62 -13.63 10.90 0.24
C THR A 62 -13.22 9.63 0.99
N VAL A 63 -11.94 9.49 1.34
CA VAL A 63 -11.43 8.35 2.12
C VAL A 63 -11.96 8.39 3.56
N ALA A 64 -12.05 9.57 4.18
CA ALA A 64 -12.63 9.71 5.51
C ALA A 64 -14.11 9.27 5.55
N ALA A 65 -14.86 9.51 4.46
CA ALA A 65 -16.25 9.07 4.37
C ALA A 65 -16.41 7.54 4.36
N LEU A 66 -15.40 6.77 3.94
CA LEU A 66 -15.42 5.29 3.97
C LEU A 66 -15.45 4.72 5.41
N ASP A 67 -15.00 5.51 6.39
CA ASP A 67 -14.99 5.15 7.81
C ASP A 67 -16.37 5.35 8.47
N THR A 68 -17.37 5.85 7.71
CA THR A 68 -18.71 6.08 8.22
C THR A 68 -19.48 4.75 8.25
N PRO A 69 -19.80 4.20 9.43
CA PRO A 69 -20.53 2.94 9.50
C PRO A 69 -21.93 3.10 8.90
N ALA A 70 -22.25 2.28 7.91
CA ALA A 70 -23.60 2.12 7.36
C ALA A 70 -24.48 1.29 8.33
N ALA A 71 -24.76 1.80 9.54
CA ALA A 71 -25.73 1.28 10.54
C ALA A 71 -25.48 -0.15 11.12
N PRO A 72 -26.29 -0.56 12.13
CA PRO A 72 -25.95 -0.57 13.55
C PRO A 72 -25.11 -1.78 14.02
N ALA A 73 -24.51 -1.61 15.20
CA ALA A 73 -23.67 -2.58 15.91
C ALA A 73 -24.31 -3.98 15.99
N GLY A 74 -23.65 -4.98 15.38
CA GLY A 74 -24.10 -6.37 15.42
C GLY A 74 -23.14 -7.39 14.82
N GLU A 75 -22.23 -7.00 13.91
CA GLU A 75 -21.29 -7.94 13.30
C GLU A 75 -19.85 -7.76 13.82
N PRO A 76 -19.22 -8.81 14.39
CA PRO A 76 -17.87 -8.73 14.97
C PRO A 76 -16.77 -8.34 13.97
N GLY A 77 -17.00 -8.47 12.65
CA GLY A 77 -16.00 -8.26 11.60
C GLY A 77 -15.71 -6.80 11.23
N GLY A 78 -16.50 -5.83 11.72
CA GLY A 78 -16.32 -4.41 11.35
C GLY A 78 -15.06 -3.74 11.92
N ARG A 79 -14.51 -4.28 13.03
CA ARG A 79 -13.40 -3.64 13.76
C ARG A 79 -12.02 -3.93 13.16
N GLU A 80 -11.84 -5.08 12.53
CA GLU A 80 -10.59 -5.48 11.89
C GLU A 80 -10.38 -4.79 10.54
N ALA A 81 -11.44 -4.51 9.78
CA ALA A 81 -11.35 -3.71 8.55
C ALA A 81 -11.05 -2.22 8.82
N ALA A 82 -11.42 -1.71 10.01
CA ALA A 82 -11.17 -0.33 10.41
C ALA A 82 -9.68 -0.04 10.68
N GLU A 83 -8.89 -1.06 11.04
CA GLU A 83 -7.50 -0.89 11.44
C GLU A 83 -6.56 -0.63 10.24
N PRO A 84 -6.63 -1.36 9.10
CA PRO A 84 -5.94 -1.00 7.86
C PRO A 84 -6.40 0.33 7.25
N LEU A 85 -7.71 0.63 7.26
CA LEU A 85 -8.23 1.89 6.71
C LEU A 85 -7.72 3.10 7.50
N ALA A 86 -7.66 3.00 8.84
CA ALA A 86 -7.09 4.05 9.68
C ALA A 86 -5.61 4.30 9.38
N ARG A 87 -4.81 3.25 9.16
CA ARG A 87 -3.40 3.35 8.75
C ARG A 87 -3.25 4.03 7.38
N ILE A 88 -4.08 3.66 6.40
CA ILE A 88 -4.12 4.28 5.07
C ILE A 88 -4.47 5.77 5.15
N ARG A 89 -5.49 6.13 5.95
CA ARG A 89 -5.87 7.54 6.16
C ARG A 89 -4.72 8.34 6.75
N ALA A 90 -4.03 7.81 7.77
CA ALA A 90 -2.90 8.50 8.38
C ALA A 90 -1.78 8.80 7.36
N VAL A 91 -1.45 7.86 6.48
CA VAL A 91 -0.45 8.08 5.42
C VAL A 91 -0.95 9.04 4.34
N LEU A 92 -2.24 9.02 3.99
CA LEU A 92 -2.84 9.99 3.07
C LEU A 92 -2.88 11.43 3.66
N ASP A 93 -3.14 11.54 4.96
CA ASP A 93 -3.11 12.82 5.69
C ASP A 93 -1.69 13.39 5.77
N ALA A 94 -0.67 12.53 5.82
CA ALA A 94 0.73 12.94 5.79
C ALA A 94 1.24 13.33 4.38
N ALA A 95 0.45 13.14 3.32
CA ALA A 95 0.86 13.51 1.97
C ALA A 95 1.20 15.01 1.86
N PRO A 96 2.30 15.38 1.19
CA PRO A 96 2.71 16.77 1.08
C PRO A 96 1.74 17.55 0.18
N GLU A 97 1.41 18.78 0.54
CA GLU A 97 0.58 19.66 -0.32
C GLU A 97 1.38 20.23 -1.49
N THR A 98 2.70 20.26 -1.40
CA THR A 98 3.61 20.69 -2.46
C THR A 98 4.01 19.50 -3.33
N PHE A 99 4.00 19.70 -4.65
CA PHE A 99 4.40 18.67 -5.62
C PHE A 99 5.92 18.65 -5.85
N GLU A 100 6.67 18.44 -4.78
CA GLU A 100 8.13 18.50 -4.77
C GLU A 100 8.75 17.14 -4.47
N ALA A 101 9.82 16.79 -5.18
CA ALA A 101 10.42 15.45 -5.12
C ALA A 101 10.88 15.04 -3.71
N GLY A 102 11.44 15.97 -2.92
CA GLY A 102 11.90 15.69 -1.56
C GLY A 102 10.77 15.22 -0.63
N PRO A 103 9.74 16.04 -0.39
CA PRO A 103 8.57 15.64 0.40
C PRO A 103 7.83 14.43 -0.17
N LEU A 104 7.68 14.34 -1.50
CA LEU A 104 7.02 13.20 -2.15
C LEU A 104 7.79 11.90 -1.96
N ARG A 105 9.12 11.94 -1.86
CA ARG A 105 9.94 10.75 -1.60
C ARG A 105 9.67 10.17 -0.22
N VAL A 106 9.68 11.00 0.82
CA VAL A 106 9.38 10.57 2.19
C VAL A 106 7.97 9.95 2.25
N TRP A 107 7.02 10.57 1.55
CA TRP A 107 5.66 10.05 1.47
C TRP A 107 5.55 8.73 0.70
N ALA A 108 6.26 8.59 -0.43
CA ALA A 108 6.30 7.36 -1.21
C ALA A 108 6.93 6.19 -0.43
N ASP A 109 8.01 6.45 0.32
CA ASP A 109 8.62 5.46 1.24
C ASP A 109 7.58 4.98 2.29
N ALA A 110 6.83 5.91 2.90
CA ALA A 110 5.78 5.57 3.86
C ALA A 110 4.63 4.76 3.23
N CYS A 111 4.20 5.12 2.03
CA CYS A 111 3.17 4.38 1.28
C CYS A 111 3.63 2.95 0.93
N SER A 112 4.89 2.82 0.49
CA SER A 112 5.51 1.54 0.15
C SER A 112 5.56 0.60 1.36
N LEU A 113 6.08 1.10 2.49
CA LEU A 113 6.15 0.37 3.76
C LEU A 113 4.77 -0.08 4.24
N LEU A 114 3.79 0.84 4.27
CA LEU A 114 2.43 0.50 4.70
C LEU A 114 1.82 -0.61 3.84
N SER A 115 2.02 -0.55 2.51
CA SER A 115 1.51 -1.59 1.62
C SER A 115 2.10 -2.96 1.95
N LEU A 116 3.42 -3.04 2.20
CA LEU A 116 4.10 -4.27 2.57
C LEU A 116 3.62 -4.80 3.94
N GLU A 117 3.38 -3.92 4.91
CA GLU A 117 2.82 -4.30 6.21
C GLU A 117 1.41 -4.89 6.07
N ILE A 118 0.54 -4.26 5.28
CA ILE A 118 -0.82 -4.78 5.01
C ILE A 118 -0.77 -6.14 4.31
N HIS A 119 0.12 -6.32 3.33
CA HIS A 119 0.26 -7.61 2.63
C HIS A 119 0.86 -8.69 3.54
N ARG A 120 1.80 -8.34 4.43
CA ARG A 120 2.34 -9.25 5.45
C ARG A 120 1.27 -9.68 6.45
N ASP A 121 0.44 -8.75 6.92
CA ASP A 121 -0.69 -9.05 7.80
C ASP A 121 -1.66 -10.04 7.13
N ALA A 122 -1.83 -9.94 5.80
CA ALA A 122 -2.64 -10.84 4.98
C ALA A 122 -2.02 -12.24 4.79
N ASP A 123 -0.69 -12.32 4.71
CA ASP A 123 0.07 -13.55 4.52
C ASP A 123 0.10 -14.43 5.77
N ARG A 124 -0.08 -13.86 6.97
CA ARG A 124 -0.12 -14.66 8.22
C ARG A 124 -1.24 -15.69 8.15
N PRO A 125 -1.06 -16.93 8.63
CA PRO A 125 -2.16 -17.89 8.70
C PRO A 125 -3.33 -17.34 9.55
N ALA A 126 -4.55 -17.66 9.15
CA ALA A 126 -5.74 -17.35 9.94
C ALA A 126 -5.86 -18.36 11.08
N GLY A 127 -6.04 -17.89 12.32
CA GLY A 127 -6.36 -18.76 13.46
C GLY A 127 -5.21 -19.55 14.09
N VAL A 128 -3.97 -19.06 14.04
CA VAL A 128 -2.97 -19.51 15.02
C VAL A 128 -3.22 -18.74 16.32
N ASP A 129 -3.76 -19.43 17.33
CA ASP A 129 -3.71 -18.90 18.69
C ASP A 129 -2.23 -18.72 19.05
N ALA A 130 -1.87 -17.61 19.69
CA ALA A 130 -0.50 -17.37 20.16
C ALA A 130 0.00 -18.49 21.10
N ALA A 131 -0.91 -19.32 21.61
CA ALA A 131 -0.64 -20.49 22.43
C ALA A 131 -0.28 -21.77 21.65
N ASP A 132 -0.57 -21.85 20.34
CA ASP A 132 -0.31 -23.01 19.48
C ASP A 132 0.95 -22.85 18.61
N LEU A 133 1.63 -21.70 18.71
CA LEU A 133 3.00 -21.58 18.23
C LEU A 133 3.91 -22.45 19.12
N PRO A 134 4.80 -23.28 18.57
CA PRO A 134 5.76 -24.01 19.39
C PRO A 134 6.54 -23.02 20.25
N ASP A 135 6.63 -23.32 21.54
CA ASP A 135 7.25 -22.47 22.54
C ASP A 135 8.65 -22.02 22.08
N ALA A 136 8.75 -20.75 21.68
CA ALA A 136 10.01 -20.11 21.31
C ALA A 136 10.88 -19.79 22.56
N SER A 137 10.50 -20.25 23.76
CA SER A 137 11.31 -20.11 24.97
C SER A 137 12.61 -20.92 24.97
N GLY A 138 12.88 -21.71 23.92
CA GLY A 138 14.17 -22.36 23.69
C GLY A 138 15.21 -21.50 22.95
N ALA A 139 14.85 -20.33 22.40
CA ALA A 139 15.80 -19.44 21.75
C ALA A 139 16.52 -18.60 22.82
N ALA A 140 17.84 -18.74 22.85
CA ALA A 140 18.73 -18.00 23.72
C ALA A 140 18.39 -16.50 23.75
N GLU A 141 18.49 -15.89 24.94
CA GLU A 141 18.45 -14.44 25.15
C GLU A 141 19.42 -13.75 24.16
N GLY A 142 18.90 -13.23 23.04
CA GLY A 142 19.71 -12.68 21.97
C GLY A 142 19.03 -12.38 20.64
N ASP A 143 17.87 -12.98 20.34
CA ASP A 143 17.13 -12.74 19.09
C ASP A 143 15.76 -12.11 19.36
N ALA A 144 15.76 -10.79 19.63
CA ALA A 144 14.54 -10.04 19.53
C ALA A 144 14.24 -9.85 18.05
N SER A 145 13.23 -10.55 17.52
CA SER A 145 12.77 -10.30 16.15
C SER A 145 12.52 -8.80 15.98
N PRO A 146 13.08 -8.18 14.94
CA PRO A 146 12.91 -6.75 14.73
C PRO A 146 11.42 -6.40 14.64
N PRO A 147 11.01 -5.19 15.10
CA PRO A 147 9.65 -4.71 14.85
C PRO A 147 9.36 -4.78 13.34
N ALA A 148 8.10 -5.10 12.99
CA ALA A 148 7.67 -5.34 11.60
C ALA A 148 8.06 -4.23 10.62
N SER A 149 8.15 -2.97 11.09
CA SER A 149 8.59 -1.82 10.30
C SER A 149 10.09 -1.86 9.95
N LEU A 150 10.95 -2.40 10.81
CA LEU A 150 12.37 -2.60 10.51
C LEU A 150 12.58 -3.75 9.52
N GLU A 151 11.81 -4.83 9.62
CA GLU A 151 11.82 -5.89 8.59
C GLU A 151 11.30 -5.38 7.24
N ALA A 152 10.23 -4.59 7.23
CA ALA A 152 9.73 -3.98 6.00
C ALA A 152 10.79 -3.07 5.37
N LEU A 153 11.49 -2.26 6.17
CA LEU A 153 12.63 -1.45 5.71
C LEU A 153 13.78 -2.30 5.16
N GLU A 154 14.04 -3.46 5.76
CA GLU A 154 15.07 -4.39 5.28
C GLU A 154 14.67 -5.02 3.94
N LEU A 155 13.40 -5.41 3.77
CA LEU A 155 12.88 -5.90 2.48
C LEU A 155 13.05 -4.88 1.35
N LEU A 156 12.80 -3.60 1.62
CA LEU A 156 13.02 -2.53 0.65
C LEU A 156 14.47 -2.48 0.15
N ARG A 157 15.43 -2.80 1.02
CA ARG A 157 16.87 -2.70 0.77
C ARG A 157 17.45 -3.96 0.15
N ILE A 158 16.97 -5.14 0.53
CA ILE A 158 17.56 -6.43 0.12
C ILE A 158 17.13 -6.80 -1.31
N GLY A 159 15.91 -6.43 -1.74
CA GLY A 159 15.47 -6.46 -3.15
C GLY A 159 15.86 -7.72 -3.94
N SER A 160 15.84 -8.89 -3.30
CA SER A 160 16.28 -10.14 -3.93
C SER A 160 15.24 -11.24 -3.73
N ALA A 161 15.07 -12.06 -4.77
CA ALA A 161 14.08 -13.13 -4.85
C ALA A 161 14.14 -14.15 -3.70
N GLY A 162 15.29 -14.25 -3.00
CA GLY A 162 15.45 -15.11 -1.82
C GLY A 162 14.76 -14.55 -0.57
N ALA A 163 14.94 -13.27 -0.27
CA ALA A 163 14.29 -12.62 0.88
C ALA A 163 12.78 -12.41 0.66
N GLU A 164 12.36 -12.29 -0.60
CA GLU A 164 10.93 -12.23 -0.98
C GLU A 164 10.19 -13.53 -0.62
N ALA A 165 10.81 -14.69 -0.83
CA ALA A 165 10.17 -15.98 -0.57
C ALA A 165 9.93 -16.24 0.92
N ASP A 166 10.86 -15.79 1.78
CA ASP A 166 10.75 -15.92 3.24
C ASP A 166 9.74 -14.94 3.85
N ALA A 167 9.38 -13.85 3.14
CA ALA A 167 8.46 -12.83 3.60
C ALA A 167 6.96 -13.18 3.40
N GLY A 168 6.66 -14.21 2.61
CA GLY A 168 5.32 -14.61 2.22
C GLY A 168 4.93 -14.21 0.79
N PRO A 169 3.99 -14.95 0.16
CA PRO A 169 3.70 -14.79 -1.27
C PRO A 169 3.05 -13.44 -1.63
N LEU A 170 2.27 -12.82 -0.74
CA LEU A 170 1.67 -11.50 -1.02
C LEU A 170 2.71 -10.38 -0.86
N VAL A 171 3.60 -10.48 0.12
CA VAL A 171 4.72 -9.54 0.27
C VAL A 171 5.66 -9.62 -0.93
N ALA A 172 6.03 -10.83 -1.36
CA ALA A 172 6.85 -11.05 -2.57
C ALA A 172 6.20 -10.45 -3.82
N GLY A 173 4.90 -10.71 -4.02
CA GLY A 173 4.15 -10.18 -5.16
C GLY A 173 4.05 -8.66 -5.14
N GLU A 174 3.89 -8.06 -3.97
CA GLU A 174 3.79 -6.61 -3.80
C GLU A 174 5.13 -5.90 -4.02
N LEU A 175 6.25 -6.45 -3.51
CA LEU A 175 7.60 -5.92 -3.78
C LEU A 175 7.92 -5.88 -5.29
N ARG A 176 7.58 -6.96 -5.99
CA ARG A 176 7.76 -7.04 -7.44
C ARG A 176 6.91 -5.99 -8.17
N ARG A 177 5.62 -5.87 -7.81
CA ARG A 177 4.72 -4.88 -8.39
C ARG A 177 5.26 -3.46 -8.21
N GLN A 178 5.69 -3.10 -7.00
CA GLN A 178 6.19 -1.76 -6.72
C GLN A 178 7.44 -1.44 -7.55
N SER A 179 8.34 -2.41 -7.69
CA SER A 179 9.56 -2.28 -8.51
C SER A 179 9.22 -2.10 -9.99
N GLU A 180 8.39 -2.98 -10.55
CA GLU A 180 7.93 -2.91 -11.95
C GLU A 180 7.21 -1.59 -12.25
N LEU A 181 6.39 -1.10 -11.31
CA LEU A 181 5.67 0.16 -11.46
C LEU A 181 6.62 1.36 -11.53
N LEU A 182 7.65 1.40 -10.68
CA LEU A 182 8.65 2.47 -10.70
C LEU A 182 9.51 2.42 -11.97
N GLU A 183 9.81 1.22 -12.49
CA GLU A 183 10.51 1.05 -13.77
C GLU A 183 9.66 1.55 -14.95
N ILE A 184 8.39 1.16 -15.03
CA ILE A 184 7.43 1.65 -16.05
C ILE A 184 7.35 3.17 -16.04
N LEU A 185 7.30 3.76 -14.84
CA LEU A 185 7.24 5.21 -14.69
C LEU A 185 8.56 5.85 -15.12
N ALA A 186 9.71 5.33 -14.69
CA ALA A 186 11.01 5.85 -15.09
C ALA A 186 11.20 5.83 -16.62
N GLU A 187 10.81 4.75 -17.29
CA GLU A 187 10.89 4.62 -18.75
C GLU A 187 10.00 5.63 -19.50
N SER A 188 8.88 6.04 -18.90
CA SER A 188 7.95 6.98 -19.53
C SER A 188 8.30 8.45 -19.27
N ALA A 189 9.27 8.74 -18.40
CA ALA A 189 9.60 10.10 -17.98
C ALA A 189 10.13 10.96 -19.15
N GLY A 190 9.63 12.19 -19.29
CA GLY A 190 10.08 13.15 -20.31
C GLY A 190 9.75 12.76 -21.76
N SER A 191 8.97 11.70 -21.98
CA SER A 191 8.54 11.23 -23.30
C SER A 191 7.12 11.71 -23.60
N PRO A 192 6.74 11.92 -24.89
CA PRO A 192 5.35 12.14 -25.31
C PRO A 192 4.35 11.06 -24.83
N GLY A 193 4.85 9.92 -24.32
CA GLY A 193 4.07 8.83 -23.72
C GLY A 193 3.99 8.83 -22.19
N SER A 194 4.41 9.87 -21.48
CA SER A 194 4.41 9.92 -20.01
C SER A 194 3.03 9.62 -19.39
N GLY A 195 1.96 10.18 -19.96
CA GLY A 195 0.58 9.88 -19.54
C GLY A 195 0.15 8.42 -19.79
N ALA A 196 0.72 7.73 -20.78
CA ALA A 196 0.48 6.30 -21.00
C ALA A 196 1.17 5.44 -19.93
N GLY A 197 2.34 5.86 -19.44
CA GLY A 197 3.01 5.27 -18.29
C GLY A 197 2.15 5.36 -17.02
N LEU A 198 1.60 6.54 -16.73
CA LEU A 198 0.68 6.73 -15.60
C LEU A 198 -0.58 5.86 -15.72
N ARG A 199 -1.16 5.74 -16.93
CA ARG A 199 -2.33 4.88 -17.13
C ARG A 199 -2.00 3.41 -16.87
N ARG A 200 -0.87 2.91 -17.34
CA ARG A 200 -0.41 1.54 -17.05
C ARG A 200 -0.20 1.30 -15.55
N ALA A 201 0.38 2.28 -14.84
CA ALA A 201 0.57 2.21 -13.39
C ALA A 201 -0.78 2.17 -12.64
N LEU A 202 -1.76 2.95 -13.07
CA LEU A 202 -3.12 2.91 -12.54
C LEU A 202 -3.77 1.54 -12.79
N ASP A 203 -3.68 1.02 -14.01
CA ASP A 203 -4.24 -0.30 -14.36
C ASP A 203 -3.65 -1.42 -13.47
N HIS A 204 -2.33 -1.42 -13.24
CA HIS A 204 -1.65 -2.37 -12.34
C HIS A 204 -2.16 -2.28 -10.89
N SER A 205 -2.53 -1.07 -10.45
CA SER A 205 -3.08 -0.83 -9.11
C SER A 205 -4.51 -1.37 -8.99
N THR A 206 -5.33 -1.20 -10.04
CA THR A 206 -6.72 -1.68 -10.07
C THR A 206 -6.85 -3.20 -10.19
N GLU A 207 -6.02 -3.86 -11.01
CA GLU A 207 -6.03 -5.32 -11.16
C GLU A 207 -5.61 -6.00 -9.84
N GLY A 208 -4.59 -5.43 -9.20
CA GLY A 208 -4.06 -5.88 -7.92
C GLY A 208 -5.04 -5.89 -6.76
N ARG A 209 -5.92 -4.88 -6.71
CA ARG A 209 -6.91 -4.68 -5.65
C ARG A 209 -7.85 -5.88 -5.50
N ARG A 210 -8.15 -6.58 -6.60
CA ARG A 210 -9.04 -7.76 -6.60
C ARG A 210 -8.43 -8.95 -5.86
N VAL A 211 -7.12 -9.17 -6.02
CA VAL A 211 -6.40 -10.28 -5.40
C VAL A 211 -6.33 -10.10 -3.88
N LEU A 212 -5.85 -8.93 -3.41
CA LEU A 212 -5.75 -8.65 -1.97
C LEU A 212 -7.13 -8.72 -1.30
N ARG A 213 -8.17 -8.20 -1.96
CA ARG A 213 -9.55 -8.30 -1.48
C ARG A 213 -10.04 -9.74 -1.35
N ALA A 214 -9.78 -10.59 -2.34
CA ALA A 214 -10.18 -11.99 -2.29
C ALA A 214 -9.52 -12.72 -1.11
N VAL A 215 -8.25 -12.43 -0.83
CA VAL A 215 -7.53 -12.96 0.34
C VAL A 215 -8.14 -12.45 1.65
N MET A 216 -8.29 -11.14 1.82
CA MET A 216 -8.84 -10.55 3.05
C MET A 216 -10.26 -11.04 3.34
N SER A 217 -11.10 -11.14 2.30
CA SER A 217 -12.45 -11.69 2.42
C SER A 217 -12.44 -13.17 2.82
N ARG A 218 -11.51 -13.98 2.29
CA ARG A 218 -11.33 -15.38 2.70
C ARG A 218 -10.91 -15.47 4.16
N ARG A 219 -9.99 -14.61 4.60
CA ARG A 219 -9.51 -14.55 5.99
C ARG A 219 -10.62 -14.20 6.97
N ALA A 220 -11.40 -13.15 6.70
CA ALA A 220 -12.52 -12.76 7.55
C ALA A 220 -13.53 -13.91 7.73
N ARG A 221 -13.80 -14.70 6.68
CA ARG A 221 -14.64 -15.90 6.78
C ARG A 221 -14.04 -17.05 7.60
N HIS A 222 -12.72 -17.11 7.74
CA HIS A 222 -12.06 -18.14 8.56
C HIS A 222 -11.94 -17.74 10.03
N GLN A 223 -12.13 -16.45 10.35
CA GLN A 223 -12.06 -15.90 11.71
C GLN A 223 -13.45 -15.70 12.35
N ALA A 224 -14.51 -15.67 11.54
CA ALA A 224 -15.92 -15.65 11.97
C ALA A 224 -16.46 -17.06 12.25
#